data_AF-A0A936T190-F1
#
_entry.id   AF-A0A936T190-F1
#
_cell.length_a   1.000
_cell.length_b   1.000
_cell.length_c   1.000
_cell.angle_alpha   90.00
_cell.angle_beta   90.00
_cell.angle_gamma   90.00
#
_symmetry.space_group_name_H-M   'P 1'
#
loop_
_entity.id
_entity.type
_entity.pdbx_description
1 polymer ?
#
loop_
_entity_poly.entity_id
_entity_poly.type
_entity_poly.pdbx_seq_one_letter_code
_entity_poly.pdbx_strand_id
1 'polypeptide(L)'
;MLRVIPSLLLAVVLAGCPICPDGELLVIEGSTKVAPGQSVQFVFRYGDETYSSPASCGGHWYVNGIEGGGETIGTVTSCGRYTAPATRPLEDPIISAAQYAIGTCSDCCPYAEERVSVTAK
;
A
#
# COMPACT_ATOMS: atom_id res chain seq x y z
N MET A 1 -56.44 -2.73 32.31
CA MET A 1 -56.55 -2.71 30.84
C MET A 1 -55.33 -2.01 30.28
N LEU A 2 -54.79 -2.63 29.23
CA LEU A 2 -53.48 -2.47 28.61
C LEU A 2 -53.31 -1.10 27.92
N ARG A 3 -52.14 -0.45 28.06
CA ARG A 3 -51.62 0.53 27.08
C ARG A 3 -50.17 0.19 26.76
N VAL A 4 -49.98 -0.65 25.74
CA VAL A 4 -48.68 -0.91 25.11
C VAL A 4 -48.26 0.37 24.39
N ILE A 5 -47.14 0.96 24.82
CA ILE A 5 -46.48 2.04 24.09
C ILE A 5 -45.56 1.32 23.09
N PRO A 6 -45.75 1.46 21.77
CA PRO A 6 -44.81 0.89 20.82
C PRO A 6 -43.54 1.73 20.91
N SER A 7 -42.47 1.13 21.43
CA SER A 7 -41.14 1.73 21.41
C SER A 7 -40.75 1.98 19.96
N LEU A 8 -40.87 3.23 19.55
CA LEU A 8 -40.35 3.75 18.30
C LEU A 8 -38.82 3.69 18.41
N LEU A 9 -38.23 2.59 17.91
CA LEU A 9 -36.80 2.47 17.68
C LEU A 9 -36.41 3.55 16.67
N LEU A 10 -35.93 4.67 17.18
CA LEU A 10 -35.29 5.72 16.39
C LEU A 10 -33.97 5.13 15.87
N ALA A 11 -34.00 4.60 14.65
CA ALA A 11 -32.78 4.23 13.93
C ALA A 11 -31.99 5.52 13.69
N VAL A 12 -30.98 5.75 14.54
CA VAL A 12 -29.99 6.79 14.33
C VAL A 12 -29.23 6.38 13.07
N VAL A 13 -29.62 6.96 11.92
CA VAL A 13 -28.81 6.92 10.71
C VAL A 13 -27.61 7.81 11.01
N LEU A 14 -26.59 7.24 11.64
CA LEU A 14 -25.25 7.81 11.65
C LEU A 14 -24.91 8.03 10.18
N ALA A 15 -24.80 9.29 9.77
CA ALA A 15 -24.23 9.64 8.47
C ALA A 15 -22.88 8.91 8.39
N GLY A 16 -22.85 7.82 7.61
CA GLY A 16 -21.72 6.93 7.54
C GLY A 16 -20.57 7.68 6.91
N CYS A 17 -19.61 8.12 7.74
CA CYS A 17 -18.32 8.52 7.21
C CYS A 17 -17.79 7.30 6.43
N PRO A 18 -17.44 7.43 5.15
CA PRO A 18 -16.90 6.31 4.38
C PRO A 18 -15.67 5.79 5.12
N ILE A 19 -15.71 4.54 5.57
CA ILE A 19 -14.55 3.87 6.12
C ILE A 19 -13.61 3.56 4.95
N CYS A 20 -12.50 4.28 4.87
CA CYS A 20 -11.42 3.93 3.96
C CYS A 20 -10.46 3.02 4.73
N PRO A 21 -10.45 1.70 4.51
CA PRO A 21 -9.40 0.85 5.07
C PRO A 21 -8.04 1.26 4.49
N ASP A 22 -6.97 0.93 5.19
CA ASP A 22 -5.63 0.98 4.63
C ASP A 22 -5.42 -0.24 3.72
N GLY A 23 -4.62 -0.08 2.66
CA GLY A 23 -4.16 -1.19 1.86
C GLY A 23 -2.99 -1.93 2.52
N GLU A 24 -2.57 -3.02 1.90
CA GLU A 24 -1.47 -3.86 2.37
C GLU A 24 -0.50 -4.20 1.23
N LEU A 25 0.80 -4.18 1.54
CA LEU A 25 1.85 -4.73 0.68
C LEU A 25 2.29 -6.10 1.21
N LEU A 26 1.89 -7.15 0.51
CA LEU A 26 2.28 -8.52 0.85
C LEU A 26 3.59 -8.90 0.19
N VAL A 27 4.56 -9.36 0.97
CA VAL A 27 5.78 -9.97 0.42
C VAL A 27 5.48 -11.39 -0.04
N ILE A 28 5.72 -11.68 -1.32
CA ILE A 28 5.53 -13.02 -1.90
C ILE A 28 6.84 -13.69 -2.33
N GLU A 29 7.92 -12.92 -2.50
CA GLU A 29 9.26 -13.42 -2.75
C GLU A 29 10.29 -12.50 -2.08
N GLY A 30 11.29 -13.10 -1.43
CA GLY A 30 12.31 -12.37 -0.68
C GLY A 30 11.84 -11.95 0.73
N SER A 31 12.35 -10.82 1.22
CA SER A 31 11.95 -10.25 2.51
C SER A 31 12.17 -8.74 2.51
N THR A 32 11.54 -8.01 3.44
CA THR A 32 11.78 -6.57 3.62
C THR A 32 13.16 -6.26 4.20
N LYS A 33 13.97 -7.26 4.56
CA LYS A 33 15.39 -7.09 4.90
C LYS A 33 16.24 -7.50 3.71
N VAL A 34 16.73 -6.53 2.95
CA VAL A 34 17.46 -6.76 1.70
C VAL A 34 18.90 -6.27 1.79
N ALA A 35 19.83 -7.01 1.19
CA ALA A 35 21.18 -6.53 0.95
C ALA A 35 21.20 -5.58 -0.27
N PRO A 36 22.25 -4.75 -0.44
CA PRO A 36 22.39 -3.91 -1.63
C PRO A 36 22.30 -4.71 -2.93
N GLY A 37 21.54 -4.20 -3.91
CA GLY A 37 21.28 -4.85 -5.19
C GLY A 37 20.30 -6.04 -5.16
N GLN A 38 19.84 -6.48 -3.98
CA GLN A 38 18.82 -7.53 -3.88
C GLN A 38 17.41 -6.97 -4.09
N SER A 39 16.47 -7.86 -4.39
CA SER A 39 15.08 -7.49 -4.65
C SER A 39 14.11 -8.16 -3.68
N VAL A 40 12.95 -7.54 -3.49
CA VAL A 40 11.78 -8.10 -2.82
C VAL A 40 10.57 -7.87 -3.71
N GLN A 41 9.69 -8.87 -3.79
CA GLN A 41 8.48 -8.83 -4.58
C GLN A 41 7.27 -8.58 -3.70
N PHE A 42 6.53 -7.52 -4.00
CA PHE A 42 5.28 -7.18 -3.34
C PHE A 42 4.06 -7.50 -4.20
N VAL A 43 2.95 -7.76 -3.52
CA VAL A 43 1.58 -7.72 -4.06
C VAL A 43 0.85 -6.61 -3.34
N PHE A 44 0.18 -5.72 -4.08
CA PHE A 44 -0.62 -4.65 -3.50
C PHE A 44 -2.09 -5.07 -3.41
N ARG A 45 -2.62 -5.06 -2.18
CA ARG A 45 -4.01 -5.36 -1.87
C ARG A 45 -4.70 -4.20 -1.17
N TYR A 46 -6.01 -4.15 -1.34
CA TYR A 46 -6.87 -3.25 -0.60
C TYR A 46 -8.18 -3.97 -0.28
N GLY A 47 -8.40 -4.26 1.00
CA GLY A 47 -9.39 -5.25 1.40
C GLY A 47 -9.14 -6.62 0.76
N ASP A 48 -10.17 -7.19 0.14
CA ASP A 48 -10.09 -8.50 -0.53
C ASP A 48 -9.60 -8.42 -1.99
N GLU A 49 -9.41 -7.21 -2.53
CA GLU A 49 -8.98 -7.01 -3.90
C GLU A 49 -7.46 -6.98 -4.03
N THR A 50 -6.95 -7.47 -5.18
CA THR A 50 -5.54 -7.38 -5.57
C THR A 50 -5.40 -6.43 -6.73
N TYR A 51 -4.70 -5.32 -6.51
CA TYR A 51 -4.51 -4.27 -7.51
C TYR A 51 -3.24 -4.45 -8.33
N SER A 52 -2.21 -5.05 -7.73
CA SER A 52 -0.96 -5.33 -8.42
C SER A 52 -0.36 -6.64 -7.95
N SER A 53 0.14 -7.41 -8.91
CA SER A 53 0.87 -8.65 -8.70
C SER A 53 1.93 -8.83 -9.78
N PRO A 54 2.87 -9.78 -9.66
CA PRO A 54 3.81 -10.10 -10.74
C PRO A 54 3.13 -10.49 -12.05
N ALA A 55 1.93 -11.09 -11.97
CA ALA A 55 1.16 -11.50 -13.14
C ALA A 55 0.29 -10.36 -13.71
N SER A 56 0.02 -9.33 -12.92
CA SER A 56 -0.87 -8.21 -13.26
C SER A 56 -0.26 -6.91 -12.75
N CYS A 57 0.64 -6.33 -13.55
CA CYS A 57 1.40 -5.12 -13.23
C CYS A 57 0.51 -3.87 -13.19
N GLY A 58 -0.23 -3.71 -12.09
CA GLY A 58 -1.17 -2.61 -11.86
C GLY A 58 -0.70 -1.64 -10.79
N GLY A 59 -1.45 -0.55 -10.64
CA GLY A 59 -1.18 0.52 -9.68
C GLY A 59 0.03 1.38 -10.01
N HIS A 60 0.17 2.45 -9.25
CA HIS A 60 1.30 3.37 -9.25
C HIS A 60 2.23 3.02 -8.09
N TRP A 61 3.51 2.88 -8.36
CA TRP A 61 4.50 2.45 -7.39
C TRP A 61 5.56 3.52 -7.17
N TYR A 62 5.92 3.73 -5.91
CA TYR A 62 6.81 4.79 -5.48
C TYR A 62 7.89 4.25 -4.56
N VAL A 63 9.08 4.88 -4.62
CA VAL A 63 10.11 4.75 -3.59
C VAL A 63 10.33 6.14 -2.99
N ASN A 64 10.09 6.29 -1.69
CA ASN A 64 10.11 7.59 -1.00
C ASN A 64 9.29 8.66 -1.73
N GLY A 65 8.10 8.29 -2.22
CA GLY A 65 7.20 9.20 -2.95
C GLY A 65 7.60 9.53 -4.40
N ILE A 66 8.71 8.99 -4.91
CA ILE A 66 9.14 9.15 -6.31
C ILE A 66 8.61 7.96 -7.11
N GLU A 67 7.78 8.21 -8.14
CA GLU A 67 7.22 7.14 -8.98
C GLU A 67 8.35 6.37 -9.67
N GLY A 68 8.35 5.05 -9.52
CA GLY A 68 9.42 4.15 -9.98
C GLY A 68 10.73 4.21 -9.18
N GLY A 69 10.93 5.24 -8.35
CA GLY A 69 12.13 5.43 -7.54
C GLY A 69 13.33 5.99 -8.31
N GLY A 70 14.55 5.63 -7.89
CA GLY A 70 15.78 6.11 -8.49
C GLY A 70 17.03 5.37 -7.98
N GLU A 71 18.16 5.57 -8.65
CA GLU A 71 19.39 4.77 -8.41
C GLU A 71 19.91 4.82 -6.97
N THR A 72 19.70 5.92 -6.24
CA THR A 72 20.21 6.12 -4.88
C THR A 72 19.30 5.60 -3.78
N ILE A 73 18.02 5.40 -4.08
CA ILE A 73 16.99 4.95 -3.12
C ILE A 73 16.42 3.57 -3.50
N GLY A 74 16.84 3.04 -4.64
CA GLY A 74 16.30 1.83 -5.24
C GLY A 74 15.16 2.13 -6.20
N THR A 75 14.82 1.13 -7.00
CA THR A 75 13.79 1.24 -8.04
C THR A 75 12.67 0.25 -7.78
N VAL A 76 11.44 0.64 -8.08
CA VAL A 76 10.28 -0.25 -8.02
C VAL A 76 9.60 -0.32 -9.38
N THR A 77 9.24 -1.51 -9.81
CA THR A 77 8.49 -1.73 -11.07
C THR A 77 6.98 -1.57 -10.84
N SER A 78 6.22 -1.32 -11.90
CA SER A 78 4.75 -1.32 -11.84
C SER A 78 4.14 -2.69 -11.46
N CYS A 79 4.94 -3.75 -11.47
CA CYS A 79 4.56 -5.09 -11.01
C CYS A 79 4.89 -5.34 -9.53
N GLY A 80 5.32 -4.33 -8.78
CA GLY A 80 5.61 -4.44 -7.34
C GLY A 80 6.97 -5.05 -6.99
N ARG A 81 7.88 -5.22 -7.95
CA ARG A 81 9.26 -5.63 -7.67
C ARG A 81 10.09 -4.42 -7.29
N TYR A 82 10.53 -4.35 -6.03
CA TYR A 82 11.52 -3.38 -5.58
C TYR A 82 12.93 -3.99 -5.63
N THR A 83 13.89 -3.21 -6.12
CA THR A 83 15.32 -3.56 -6.14
C THR A 83 16.09 -2.49 -5.37
N ALA A 84 16.81 -2.93 -4.34
CA ALA A 84 17.64 -2.07 -3.51
C ALA A 84 18.81 -1.47 -4.32
N PRO A 85 19.22 -0.24 -3.99
CA PRO A 85 20.38 0.38 -4.64
C PRO A 85 21.66 -0.44 -4.37
N ALA A 86 22.68 -0.25 -5.21
CA ALA A 86 23.96 -0.96 -5.08
C ALA A 86 24.76 -0.54 -3.84
N THR A 87 24.47 0.64 -3.29
CA THR A 87 25.03 1.18 -2.05
C THR A 87 23.92 1.43 -1.06
N ARG A 88 24.12 1.08 0.22
CA ARG A 88 23.13 1.32 1.27
C ARG A 88 22.75 2.81 1.31
N PRO A 89 21.45 3.16 1.20
CA PRO A 89 20.99 4.53 1.34
C PRO A 89 21.14 5.02 2.78
N LEU A 90 21.10 6.34 2.99
CA LEU A 90 21.20 6.92 4.33
C LEU A 90 20.03 6.48 5.23
N GLU A 91 18.85 6.41 4.65
CA GLU A 91 17.60 6.00 5.29
C GLU A 91 17.01 4.79 4.57
N ASP A 92 16.35 3.93 5.32
CA ASP A 92 15.63 2.78 4.77
C ASP A 92 14.44 3.27 3.93
N PRO A 93 14.36 2.88 2.63
CA PRO A 93 13.32 3.36 1.73
C PRO A 93 11.93 2.87 2.12
N ILE A 94 10.95 3.73 1.89
CA ILE A 94 9.53 3.45 2.00
C ILE A 94 9.03 3.16 0.59
N ILE A 95 8.44 1.98 0.43
CA ILE A 95 7.81 1.56 -0.82
C ILE A 95 6.32 1.80 -0.66
N SER A 96 5.73 2.51 -1.61
CA SER A 96 4.30 2.81 -1.59
C SER A 96 3.65 2.34 -2.89
N ALA A 97 2.42 1.82 -2.80
CA ALA A 97 1.60 1.48 -3.96
C ALA A 97 0.23 2.15 -3.85
N ALA A 98 -0.30 2.61 -4.97
CA ALA A 98 -1.61 3.23 -5.06
C ALA A 98 -2.37 2.71 -6.28
N GLN A 99 -3.71 2.63 -6.24
CA GLN A 99 -4.47 2.31 -7.47
C GLN A 99 -4.37 3.45 -8.49
N TYR A 100 -4.46 4.69 -8.02
CA TYR A 100 -4.41 5.91 -8.83
C TYR A 100 -3.14 6.69 -8.52
N ALA A 101 -2.71 7.55 -9.44
CA ALA A 101 -1.59 8.45 -9.18
C ALA A 101 -1.91 9.33 -7.95
N ILE A 102 -0.88 9.59 -7.12
CA ILE A 102 -1.06 10.35 -5.89
C ILE A 102 -1.72 11.70 -6.21
N GLY A 103 -2.81 12.02 -5.49
CA GLY A 103 -3.56 13.26 -5.65
C GLY A 103 -4.61 13.28 -6.77
N THR A 104 -4.85 12.17 -7.46
CA THR A 104 -5.86 12.10 -8.55
C THR A 104 -7.20 11.48 -8.15
N CYS A 105 -7.32 10.98 -6.92
CA CYS A 105 -8.52 10.35 -6.38
C CYS A 105 -9.21 11.24 -5.34
N SER A 106 -10.54 11.17 -5.28
CA SER A 106 -11.39 12.10 -4.52
C SER A 106 -11.90 11.57 -3.18
N ASP A 107 -11.99 10.24 -3.03
CA ASP A 107 -12.59 9.56 -1.88
C ASP A 107 -11.58 8.60 -1.22
N CYS A 108 -11.95 7.33 -1.01
CA CYS A 108 -11.04 6.29 -0.57
C CYS A 108 -10.07 5.94 -1.70
N CYS A 109 -8.84 6.42 -1.59
CA CYS A 109 -7.75 6.09 -2.48
C CYS A 109 -7.10 4.78 -2.01
N PRO A 110 -7.20 3.66 -2.76
CA PRO A 110 -6.48 2.47 -2.38
C PRO A 110 -4.99 2.73 -2.37
N TYR A 111 -4.39 2.58 -1.20
CA TYR A 111 -2.99 2.93 -0.94
C TYR A 111 -2.40 2.04 0.14
N ALA A 112 -1.12 1.67 0.00
CA ALA A 112 -0.37 0.92 0.98
C ALA A 112 1.10 1.35 0.99
N GLU A 113 1.76 1.23 2.14
CA GLU A 113 3.20 1.45 2.28
C GLU A 113 3.86 0.34 3.09
N GLU A 114 5.12 0.08 2.79
CA GLU A 114 5.97 -0.83 3.55
C GLU A 114 7.41 -0.31 3.56
N ARG A 115 8.08 -0.43 4.71
CA ARG A 115 9.48 -0.05 4.84
C ARG A 115 10.38 -1.23 4.49
N VAL A 116 11.37 -1.00 3.64
CA VAL A 116 12.40 -1.98 3.31
C VAL A 116 13.70 -1.62 4.02
N SER A 117 14.16 -2.49 4.92
CA SER A 117 15.45 -2.35 5.58
C SER A 117 16.59 -2.80 4.69
N VAL A 118 17.44 -1.85 4.29
CA VAL A 118 18.63 -2.15 3.48
C VAL A 118 19.81 -2.38 4.42
N THR A 119 20.28 -3.61 4.48
CA THR A 119 21.36 -4.01 5.41
C THR A 119 22.68 -3.36 5.01
N ALA A 120 23.57 -3.21 5.99
CA ALA A 120 24.98 -3.00 5.69
C ALA A 120 25.52 -4.21 4.90
N LYS A 121 26.53 -3.95 4.06
CA LYS A 121 27.25 -4.99 3.32
C LYS A 121 28.08 -5.86 4.26
#